data_AF-A0A401QP66-F1
#
_entry.id   AF-A0A401QP66-F1
#
_cell.length_a   1.000
_cell.length_b   1.000
_cell.length_c   1.000
_cell.angle_alpha   90.00
_cell.angle_beta   90.00
_cell.angle_gamma   90.00
#
_symmetry.space_group_name_H-M   'P 1'
#
loop_
_entity.id
_entity.type
_entity.pdbx_description
1 polymer ?
#
loop_
_entity_poly.entity_id
_entity_poly.type
_entity_poly.pdbx_seq_one_letter_code
_entity_poly.pdbx_strand_id
1 'polypeptide(L)' 'MSRKESEKLLLSNGDFLVRESNTTHGQYVLTGLQSGQPKHLLLVDPEGV' A
#
# COMPACT_ATOMS: atom_id res chain seq x y z
N MET A 1 -3.51 -6.86 6.81
CA MET A 1 -2.04 -6.92 6.60
C MET A 1 -1.42 -5.61 7.05
N SER A 2 -0.42 -5.63 7.94
CA SER A 2 0.20 -4.41 8.46
C SER A 2 1.18 -3.77 7.47
N ARG A 3 1.51 -2.49 7.73
CA ARG A 3 2.52 -1.74 6.96
C ARG A 3 3.87 -2.48 6.93
N LYS A 4 4.34 -2.94 8.09
CA LYS A 4 5.62 -3.65 8.24
C LYS A 4 5.65 -4.99 7.52
N GLU A 5 4.54 -5.73 7.52
CA GLU A 5 4.45 -6.98 6.76
C GLU A 5 4.51 -6.72 5.26
N SER A 6 3.92 -5.61 4.80
CA SER A 6 3.90 -5.23 3.38
C SER A 6 5.29 -4.89 2.86
N GLU A 7 6.04 -4.11 3.63
CA GLU A 7 7.40 -3.70 3.27
C GLU A 7 8.35 -4.89 3.05
N LYS A 8 8.17 -5.97 3.81
CA LYS A 8 8.99 -7.19 3.70
C LYS A 8 8.72 -7.99 2.42
N LEU A 9 7.57 -7.79 1.77
CA LEU A 9 7.24 -8.48 0.53
C LEU A 9 7.76 -7.76 -0.72
N LEU A 10 8.23 -6.51 -0.57
CA LEU A 10 8.76 -5.73 -1.68
C LEU A 10 10.28 -5.88 -1.70
N LEU A 11 10.81 -6.48 -2.77
CA LEU A 11 12.21 -6.85 -2.87
C LEU A 11 12.98 -5.96 -3.86
N SER A 12 12.29 -5.48 -4.89
CA SER A 12 12.85 -4.70 -6.00
C SER A 12 12.16 -3.35 -6.18
N ASN A 13 12.90 -2.37 -6.69
CA ASN A 13 12.30 -1.08 -7.05
C ASN A 13 11.24 -1.28 -8.14
N GLY A 14 10.06 -0.74 -7.90
CA GLY A 14 8.88 -0.94 -8.75
C GLY A 14 7.94 -2.03 -8.23
N ASP A 15 8.35 -2.85 -7.24
CA ASP A 15 7.43 -3.79 -6.61
C ASP A 15 6.33 -3.02 -5.88
N PHE A 16 5.09 -3.50 -6.02
CA PHE A 16 3.96 -2.97 -5.29
C PHE A 16 2.95 -4.05 -4.95
N LEU A 17 2.16 -3.77 -3.92
CA LEU A 17 0.99 -4.55 -3.55
C LEU A 17 -0.11 -3.62 -3.08
N VAL A 18 -1.36 -4.06 -3.19
CA VAL A 18 -2.51 -3.39 -2.59
C VAL A 18 -2.97 -4.22 -1.40
N ARG A 19 -3.29 -3.54 -0.31
CA ARG A 19 -3.87 -4.16 0.88
C ARG A 19 -5.02 -3.35 1.42
N GLU A 20 -5.95 -4.00 2.10
CA GLU A 20 -6.94 -3.29 2.90
C GLU A 20 -6.28 -2.63 4.13
N SER A 21 -6.83 -1.48 4.54
CA SER A 21 -6.46 -0.80 5.77
C SER A 21 -6.91 -1.61 6.99
N ASN A 22 -6.04 -1.71 8.00
CA ASN A 22 -6.40 -2.35 9.26
C ASN A 22 -7.28 -1.45 10.15
N THR A 23 -7.42 -0.15 9.84
CA THR A 23 -8.17 0.82 10.68
C THR A 23 -9.58 1.09 10.17
N THR A 24 -9.81 0.93 8.87
CA THR A 24 -11.06 1.33 8.21
C THR A 24 -11.37 0.33 7.12
N HIS A 25 -12.48 -0.39 7.27
CA HIS A 25 -12.94 -1.34 6.27
C HIS A 25 -13.27 -0.61 4.96
N GLY A 26 -12.96 -1.24 3.82
CA GLY A 26 -13.19 -0.65 2.49
C GLY A 26 -12.17 0.40 2.06
N GLN A 27 -11.24 0.81 2.93
CA GLN A 27 -10.08 1.60 2.51
C GLN A 27 -8.94 0.69 2.06
N TYR A 28 -8.35 1.01 0.91
CA TYR A 28 -7.22 0.29 0.37
C TYR A 28 -5.98 1.15 0.32
N VAL A 29 -4.82 0.54 0.54
CA VAL A 29 -3.52 1.18 0.52
C VAL A 29 -2.64 0.45 -0.48
N LEU A 30 -2.14 1.18 -1.46
CA LEU A 30 -1.07 0.73 -2.33
C LEU A 30 0.27 0.95 -1.60
N THR A 31 1.02 -0.12 -1.38
CA THR A 31 2.36 -0.09 -0.82
C THR A 31 3.34 -0.47 -1.92
N GLY A 32 4.30 0.40 -2.21
CA GLY A 32 5.28 0.20 -3.27
C GLY A 32 6.69 0.54 -2.83
N LEU A 33 7.70 -0.04 -3.48
CA LEU A 33 9.11 0.24 -3.22
C LEU A 33 9.64 1.15 -4.33
N GLN A 34 9.99 2.37 -3.97
CA GLN A 34 10.50 3.37 -4.92
C GLN A 34 11.86 3.87 -4.46
N SER A 35 12.88 3.71 -5.30
CA SER A 35 14.26 4.13 -5.00
C SER A 35 14.78 3.60 -3.66
N GLY A 36 14.44 2.34 -3.32
CA GLY A 36 14.82 1.67 -2.09
C GLY A 36 14.01 2.09 -0.86
N GLN A 37 13.02 2.97 -1.02
CA GLN A 37 12.17 3.43 0.08
C GLN A 37 10.72 2.97 -0.11
N PRO A 38 10.11 2.37 0.92
CA PRO A 38 8.69 2.09 0.90
C PRO A 38 7.87 3.38 0.82
N LYS A 39 6.85 3.35 -0.04
CA LYS A 39 5.83 4.38 -0.22
C LYS A 39 4.47 3.76 0.00
N HIS A 40 3.56 4.53 0.58
CA HIS A 40 2.20 4.08 0.87
C HIS A 40 1.24 5.16 0.45
N LEU A 41 0.34 4.82 -0.46
CA LEU A 41 -0.66 5.71 -1.01
C LEU A 41 -2.04 5.16 -0.68
N LEU A 42 -2.90 6.00 -0.11
CA LEU A 42 -4.30 5.65 0.09
C LEU A 42 -5.00 5.67 -1.28
N LEU A 43 -5.67 4.57 -1.61
CA LEU A 43 -6.53 4.51 -2.78
C LEU A 43 -7.87 5.10 -2.37
N VAL A 44 -8.12 6.30 -2.89
CA VAL A 44 -9.40 7.00 -2.73
C VAL A 44 -10.12 6.87 -4.06
N ASP A 45 -11.40 6.54 -4.03
CA ASP A 45 -12.24 6.65 -5.21
C ASP A 45 -12.49 8.15 -5.48
N PRO A 46 -11.96 8.71 -6.58
CA PRO A 46 -12.17 10.13 -6.90
C PRO A 46 -13.63 10.47 -7.20
N GLU A 47 -14.46 9.48 -7.54
CA GLU A 47 -15.88 9.67 -7.85
C GLU A 47 -16.80 9.63 -6.61
N GLY A 48 -16.27 9.21 -5.44
CA GLY A 48 -16.92 9.34 -4.14
C GLY A 48 -18.27 8.63 -4.01
N VAL A 49 -18.26 7.37 -3.57
CA VAL A 49 -19.39 6.80 -2.79
C VAL A 49 -19.11 6.98 -1.30
#